data_AF-A0A661MWM2-F1
#
_entry.id   AF-A0A661MWM2-F1
#
_cell.length_a   1.000
_cell.length_b   1.000
_cell.length_c   1.000
_cell.angle_alpha   90.00
_cell.angle_beta   90.00
_cell.angle_gamma   90.00
#
_symmetry.space_group_name_H-M   'P 1'
#
loop_
_entity.id
_entity.type
_entity.pdbx_description
1 polymer ?
#
loop_
_entity_poly.entity_id
_entity_poly.type
_entity_poly.pdbx_seq_one_letter_code
_entity_poly.pdbx_strand_id
1 'polypeptide(L)'
;MQKYQNTSIETYETSLTRLKKGELDALFITTAPGMPLLKDVEAGASKTIELLDVGANVKLPKGIEYTYSVQKLPKGTYGWQDKDVHVLATPGFLFANAELSSTKVRKVTKKLYSKAGKLRKKSGLWALVSKARAKQDMDLGIGFHPGAKAYLSGGK
;
A
#
# COMPACT_ATOMS: atom_id res chain seq x y z
N MET A 1 -15.42 15.92 -24.87
CA MET A 1 -14.92 15.13 -23.73
C MET A 1 -15.86 13.96 -23.49
N GLN A 2 -15.48 12.77 -23.96
CA GLN A 2 -16.24 11.55 -23.73
C GLN A 2 -16.05 11.16 -22.25
N LYS A 3 -17.09 11.33 -21.43
CA LYS A 3 -17.11 10.83 -20.04
C LYS A 3 -16.79 9.33 -20.09
N TYR A 4 -15.86 8.86 -19.27
CA TYR A 4 -15.61 7.44 -19.04
C TYR A 4 -16.91 6.79 -18.54
N GLN A 5 -17.73 6.24 -19.44
CA GLN A 5 -19.05 5.68 -19.09
C GLN A 5 -18.99 4.33 -18.37
N ASN A 6 -17.80 3.73 -18.23
CA ASN A 6 -17.59 2.39 -17.68
C ASN A 6 -16.74 2.38 -16.39
N THR A 7 -16.73 3.45 -15.61
CA THR A 7 -16.10 3.42 -14.28
C THR A 7 -17.13 2.97 -13.24
N SER A 8 -16.94 1.78 -12.67
CA SER A 8 -17.70 1.33 -11.49
C SER A 8 -16.87 1.51 -10.23
N ILE A 9 -17.50 1.94 -9.13
CA ILE A 9 -16.88 2.00 -7.81
C ILE A 9 -17.51 0.90 -6.96
N GLU A 10 -16.77 -0.19 -6.78
CA GLU A 10 -17.19 -1.39 -6.06
C GLU A 10 -16.09 -1.88 -5.13
N THR A 11 -16.39 -2.90 -4.33
CA THR A 11 -15.36 -3.60 -3.55
C THR A 11 -14.38 -4.33 -4.47
N TYR A 12 -13.16 -4.58 -3.98
CA TYR A 12 -12.14 -5.29 -4.75
C TYR A 12 -12.62 -6.69 -5.18
N GLU A 13 -13.36 -7.39 -4.33
CA GLU A 13 -13.89 -8.73 -4.59
C GLU A 13 -14.91 -8.73 -5.74
N THR A 14 -15.84 -7.77 -5.74
CA THR A 14 -16.86 -7.65 -6.79
C THR A 14 -16.20 -7.27 -8.10
N SER A 15 -15.31 -6.26 -8.10
CA SER A 15 -14.61 -5.84 -9.31
C SER A 15 -13.73 -6.96 -9.89
N LEU A 16 -13.01 -7.73 -9.06
CA LEU A 16 -12.24 -8.89 -9.54
C LEU A 16 -13.13 -9.96 -10.16
N THR A 17 -14.31 -10.24 -9.57
CA THR A 17 -15.25 -11.19 -10.14
C THR A 17 -15.72 -10.76 -11.52
N ARG A 18 -16.04 -9.48 -11.69
CA ARG A 18 -16.48 -8.91 -12.98
C ARG A 18 -15.34 -8.86 -14.01
N LEU A 19 -14.12 -8.53 -13.58
CA LEU A 19 -12.91 -8.61 -14.40
C LEU A 19 -12.69 -10.04 -14.92
N LYS A 20 -12.78 -11.05 -14.04
CA LYS A 20 -12.66 -12.46 -14.41
C LYS A 20 -13.71 -12.90 -15.42
N LYS A 21 -14.93 -12.35 -15.35
CA LYS A 21 -16.01 -12.62 -16.32
C LYS A 21 -15.82 -11.89 -17.65
N GLY A 22 -14.92 -10.91 -17.71
CA GLY A 22 -14.74 -10.04 -18.88
C GLY A 22 -15.77 -8.92 -18.98
N GLU A 23 -16.48 -8.63 -17.89
CA GLU A 23 -17.42 -7.49 -17.78
C GLU A 23 -16.68 -6.16 -17.51
N LEU A 24 -15.43 -6.23 -17.06
CA LEU A 24 -14.53 -5.10 -16.91
C LEU A 24 -13.28 -5.35 -17.75
N ASP A 25 -12.77 -4.30 -18.40
CA ASP A 25 -11.54 -4.38 -19.18
C ASP A 25 -10.29 -4.19 -18.32
N ALA A 26 -10.41 -3.45 -17.21
CA ALA A 26 -9.29 -3.13 -16.33
C ALA A 26 -9.77 -2.88 -14.89
N LEU A 27 -8.83 -2.99 -13.95
CA LEU A 27 -9.05 -2.77 -12.53
C LEU A 27 -7.84 -2.07 -11.90
N PHE A 28 -8.09 -1.04 -11.12
CA PHE A 28 -7.08 -0.39 -10.28
C PHE A 28 -7.26 -0.83 -8.82
N ILE A 29 -6.20 -1.39 -8.23
CA ILE A 29 -6.17 -1.78 -6.82
C ILE A 29 -4.92 -1.18 -6.17
N THR A 30 -5.11 -0.49 -5.03
CA THR A 30 -4.00 -0.11 -4.15
C THR A 30 -3.93 -1.12 -3.01
N THR A 31 -2.87 -1.92 -2.98
CA THR A 31 -2.68 -2.97 -1.98
C THR A 31 -1.21 -3.28 -1.75
N ALA A 32 -0.92 -3.99 -0.66
CA ALA A 32 0.43 -4.47 -0.41
C ALA A 32 0.79 -5.63 -1.36
N PRO A 33 2.06 -5.74 -1.81
CA PRO A 33 2.53 -6.89 -2.56
C PRO A 33 2.20 -8.22 -1.87
N GLY A 34 1.78 -9.21 -2.65
CA GLY A 34 1.40 -10.53 -2.14
C GLY A 34 0.07 -10.57 -1.40
N MET A 35 -0.80 -9.57 -1.57
CA MET A 35 -2.16 -9.62 -1.04
C MET A 35 -2.89 -10.89 -1.51
N PRO A 36 -3.45 -11.72 -0.61
CA PRO A 36 -4.04 -13.02 -0.97
C PRO A 36 -5.14 -12.94 -2.02
N LEU A 37 -5.92 -11.85 -2.02
CA LEU A 37 -6.99 -11.60 -2.99
C LEU A 37 -6.49 -11.63 -4.44
N LEU A 38 -5.23 -11.23 -4.68
CA LEU A 38 -4.65 -11.18 -6.02
C LEU A 38 -3.88 -12.45 -6.39
N LYS A 39 -3.75 -13.43 -5.49
CA LYS A 39 -2.91 -14.61 -5.69
C LYS A 39 -3.39 -15.49 -6.85
N ASP A 40 -4.69 -15.70 -6.95
CA ASP A 40 -5.33 -16.66 -7.87
C ASP A 40 -6.33 -15.94 -8.79
N VAL A 41 -5.92 -14.78 -9.33
CA VAL A 41 -6.80 -13.95 -10.18
C VAL A 41 -7.02 -14.60 -11.54
N GLU A 42 -6.00 -15.23 -12.11
CA GLU A 42 -6.11 -16.01 -13.35
C GLU A 42 -7.06 -17.20 -13.22
N ALA A 43 -7.20 -17.76 -12.00
CA ALA A 43 -8.05 -18.91 -11.76
C ALA A 43 -9.52 -18.53 -11.98
N GLY A 44 -10.12 -19.15 -13.00
CA GLY A 44 -11.50 -18.91 -13.42
C GLY A 44 -11.70 -17.63 -14.24
N ALA A 45 -10.63 -16.99 -14.72
CA ALA A 45 -10.75 -15.87 -15.65
C ALA A 45 -11.13 -16.36 -17.05
N SER A 46 -12.09 -15.69 -17.71
CA SER A 46 -12.50 -15.97 -19.08
C SER A 46 -11.48 -15.49 -20.12
N LYS A 47 -10.55 -14.62 -19.70
CA LYS A 47 -9.47 -14.04 -20.50
C LYS A 47 -8.18 -13.99 -19.69
N THR A 48 -7.04 -13.90 -20.37
CA THR A 48 -5.74 -13.62 -19.74
C THR A 48 -5.78 -12.28 -19.00
N ILE A 49 -5.25 -12.26 -17.78
CA ILE A 49 -5.11 -11.06 -16.96
C ILE A 49 -3.62 -10.78 -16.83
N GLU A 50 -3.23 -9.52 -17.02
CA GLU A 50 -1.85 -9.07 -16.86
C GLU A 50 -1.76 -7.85 -15.94
N LEU A 51 -0.60 -7.69 -15.28
CA LEU A 51 -0.25 -6.44 -14.63
C LEU A 51 0.36 -5.48 -15.65
N LEU A 52 -0.19 -4.27 -15.73
CA LEU A 52 0.35 -3.22 -16.59
C LEU A 52 1.55 -2.55 -15.91
N ASP A 53 2.67 -2.50 -16.62
CA ASP A 53 3.85 -1.76 -16.20
C ASP A 53 3.63 -0.26 -16.44
N VAL A 54 3.70 0.55 -15.38
CA VAL A 54 3.48 2.00 -15.46
C VAL A 54 4.80 2.80 -15.51
N GLY A 55 5.96 2.15 -15.37
CA GLY A 55 7.24 2.79 -15.06
C GLY A 55 7.76 3.75 -16.12
N ALA A 56 7.58 3.43 -17.41
CA ALA A 56 8.01 4.31 -18.50
C ALA A 56 7.09 5.53 -18.71
N ASN A 57 5.84 5.44 -18.25
CA ASN A 57 4.78 6.39 -18.60
C ASN A 57 4.37 7.30 -17.43
N VAL A 58 4.78 6.97 -16.20
CA VAL A 58 4.44 7.76 -15.02
C VAL A 58 5.35 8.97 -14.90
N LYS A 59 4.76 10.15 -15.10
CA LYS A 59 5.34 11.43 -14.68
C LYS A 59 4.66 11.86 -13.39
N LEU A 60 5.40 11.82 -12.28
CA LEU A 60 4.89 12.33 -11.01
C LEU A 60 5.01 13.87 -11.01
N PRO A 61 3.91 14.60 -10.72
CA PRO A 61 3.99 16.01 -10.40
C PRO A 61 5.05 16.30 -9.35
N LYS A 62 5.70 17.46 -9.44
CA LYS A 62 6.58 17.92 -8.37
C LYS A 62 5.78 18.08 -7.07
N GLY A 63 6.34 17.63 -5.95
CA GLY A 63 5.76 17.79 -4.62
C GLY A 63 4.90 16.61 -4.13
N ILE A 64 4.71 15.55 -4.91
CA ILE A 64 3.98 14.33 -4.48
C ILE A 64 4.89 13.12 -4.29
N GLU A 65 6.21 13.29 -4.38
CA GLU A 65 7.21 12.20 -4.31
C GLU A 65 7.18 11.47 -2.96
N TYR A 66 6.62 12.13 -1.93
CA TYR A 66 6.39 11.52 -0.62
C TYR A 66 5.19 10.57 -0.60
N THR A 67 4.16 10.87 -1.39
CA THR A 67 2.90 10.13 -1.44
C THR A 67 2.95 9.02 -2.48
N TYR A 68 3.65 9.26 -3.58
CA TYR A 68 3.72 8.35 -4.71
C TYR A 68 5.16 8.12 -5.15
N SER A 69 5.49 6.87 -5.40
CA SER A 69 6.77 6.47 -5.98
C SER A 69 6.56 5.34 -6.98
N VAL A 70 7.39 5.30 -8.01
CA VAL A 70 7.46 4.12 -8.88
C VAL A 70 8.29 3.06 -8.16
N GLN A 71 7.71 1.87 -7.96
CA GLN A 71 8.38 0.74 -7.31
C GLN A 71 8.39 -0.46 -8.25
N LYS A 72 9.46 -1.26 -8.19
CA LYS A 72 9.51 -2.52 -8.91
C LYS A 72 8.78 -3.60 -8.10
N LEU A 73 7.78 -4.22 -8.71
CA LEU A 73 7.15 -5.45 -8.24
C LEU A 73 7.88 -6.64 -8.88
N PRO A 74 8.62 -7.45 -8.10
CA PRO A 74 9.38 -8.56 -8.66
C PRO A 74 8.48 -9.60 -9.32
N LYS A 75 8.97 -10.23 -10.40
CA LYS A 75 8.42 -11.43 -11.01
C LYS A 75 8.08 -12.47 -9.94
N GLY A 76 6.95 -13.16 -10.10
CA GLY A 76 6.53 -14.19 -9.17
C GLY A 76 5.99 -13.66 -7.83
N THR A 77 5.78 -12.35 -7.68
CA THR A 77 5.01 -11.84 -6.52
C THR A 77 3.61 -12.46 -6.50
N TYR A 78 3.02 -12.63 -7.69
CA TYR A 78 1.88 -13.50 -7.92
C TYR A 78 2.30 -14.63 -8.85
N GLY A 79 1.74 -15.84 -8.67
CA GLY A 79 2.12 -17.02 -9.46
C GLY A 79 1.93 -16.83 -10.97
N TRP A 80 0.94 -16.03 -11.34
CA TRP A 80 0.57 -15.68 -12.71
C TRP A 80 1.34 -14.49 -13.30
N GLN A 81 2.16 -13.81 -12.49
CA GLN A 81 2.96 -12.67 -12.91
C GLN A 81 4.35 -13.16 -13.35
N ASP A 82 4.59 -13.20 -14.65
CA ASP A 82 5.77 -13.82 -15.29
C ASP A 82 6.95 -12.86 -15.53
N LYS A 83 6.76 -11.55 -15.30
CA LYS A 83 7.76 -10.49 -15.49
C LYS A 83 7.81 -9.54 -14.30
N ASP A 84 8.94 -8.86 -14.11
CA ASP A 84 8.99 -7.68 -13.24
C ASP A 84 8.05 -6.62 -13.81
N VAL A 85 7.33 -5.90 -12.95
CA VAL A 85 6.48 -4.77 -13.37
C VAL A 85 6.73 -3.57 -12.48
N HIS A 86 6.83 -2.38 -13.06
CA HIS A 86 6.84 -1.15 -12.29
C HIS A 86 5.42 -0.73 -11.96
N VAL A 87 5.17 -0.45 -10.68
CA VAL A 87 3.88 -0.06 -10.14
C VAL A 87 3.98 1.30 -9.46
N LEU A 88 2.85 2.00 -9.39
CA LEU A 88 2.73 3.18 -8.55
C LEU A 88 2.46 2.73 -7.10
N ALA A 89 3.31 3.14 -6.17
CA ALA A 89 3.19 2.77 -4.76
C ALA A 89 2.98 4.00 -3.87
N THR A 90 2.22 3.82 -2.80
CA THR A 90 2.01 4.81 -1.75
C THR A 90 2.28 4.20 -0.36
N PRO A 91 2.85 4.93 0.60
CA PRO A 91 3.03 4.43 1.96
C PRO A 91 1.67 4.31 2.69
N GLY A 92 1.52 3.25 3.48
CA GLY A 92 0.41 3.11 4.41
C GLY A 92 0.71 3.81 5.74
N PHE A 93 -0.28 4.55 6.26
CA PHE A 93 -0.19 5.20 7.56
C PHE A 93 -1.23 4.66 8.54
N LEU A 94 -0.84 4.56 9.82
CA LEU A 94 -1.78 4.36 10.92
C LEU A 94 -2.12 5.70 11.54
N PHE A 95 -3.32 6.18 11.30
CA PHE A 95 -3.80 7.45 11.84
C PHE A 95 -4.38 7.27 13.24
N ALA A 96 -4.28 8.33 14.03
CA ALA A 96 -4.89 8.46 15.35
C ALA A 96 -5.52 9.85 15.46
N ASN A 97 -6.65 9.96 16.16
CA ASN A 97 -7.21 11.26 16.49
C ASN A 97 -6.20 12.05 17.35
N ALA A 98 -5.98 13.32 17.01
CA ALA A 98 -5.07 14.23 17.70
C ALA A 98 -5.46 14.50 19.18
N GLU A 99 -6.73 14.30 19.54
CA GLU A 99 -7.27 14.49 20.89
C GLU A 99 -6.98 13.32 21.84
N LEU A 100 -6.48 12.19 21.32
CA LEU A 100 -6.13 11.05 22.17
C LEU A 100 -5.02 11.43 23.14
N SER A 101 -5.09 10.93 24.38
CA SER A 101 -4.05 11.26 25.35
C SER A 101 -2.67 10.74 24.89
N SER A 102 -1.65 11.59 25.02
CA SER A 102 -0.25 11.25 24.67
C SER A 102 0.20 9.95 25.33
N THR A 103 -0.21 9.70 26.58
CA THR A 103 0.10 8.45 27.29
C THR A 103 -0.51 7.23 26.58
N LYS A 104 -1.77 7.31 26.12
CA LYS A 104 -2.44 6.21 25.43
C LYS A 104 -1.79 5.93 24.08
N VAL A 105 -1.55 6.97 23.28
CA VAL A 105 -0.90 6.82 21.97
C VAL A 105 0.52 6.27 22.13
N ARG A 106 1.31 6.79 23.09
CA ARG A 106 2.65 6.28 23.40
C ARG A 106 2.65 4.78 23.69
N LYS A 107 1.69 4.29 24.50
CA LYS A 107 1.54 2.85 24.81
C LYS A 107 1.25 2.03 23.56
N VAL A 108 0.34 2.49 22.69
CA VAL A 108 0.02 1.82 21.42
C VAL A 108 1.23 1.79 20.49
N THR A 109 1.89 2.94 20.29
CA THR A 109 3.10 3.05 19.48
C THR A 109 4.18 2.09 20.00
N LYS A 110 4.46 2.07 21.31
CA LYS A 110 5.42 1.14 21.90
C LYS A 110 5.09 -0.33 21.60
N LYS A 111 3.83 -0.72 21.74
CA LYS A 111 3.37 -2.10 21.50
C LYS A 111 3.43 -2.50 20.02
N LEU A 112 3.16 -1.57 19.12
CA LEU A 112 3.29 -1.77 17.67
C LEU A 112 4.76 -2.00 17.28
N TYR A 113 5.63 -1.06 17.65
CA TYR A 113 7.03 -1.09 17.24
C TYR A 113 7.84 -2.19 17.93
N SER A 114 7.48 -2.62 19.15
CA SER A 114 8.11 -3.79 19.79
C SER A 114 7.81 -5.11 19.06
N LYS A 115 6.73 -5.15 18.26
CA LYS A 115 6.34 -6.30 17.45
C LYS A 115 6.63 -6.12 15.95
N ALA A 116 7.23 -5.00 15.54
CA ALA A 116 7.44 -4.66 14.13
C ALA A 116 8.14 -5.77 13.34
N GLY A 117 9.20 -6.37 13.90
CA GLY A 117 9.90 -7.48 13.24
C GLY A 117 9.03 -8.72 13.00
N LYS A 118 8.11 -9.03 13.93
CA LYS A 118 7.14 -10.13 13.75
C LYS A 118 6.06 -9.76 12.74
N LEU A 119 5.59 -8.51 12.76
CA LEU A 119 4.58 -8.01 11.82
C LEU A 119 5.08 -8.02 10.38
N ARG A 120 6.31 -7.54 10.14
CA ARG A 120 6.96 -7.56 8.81
C ARG A 120 7.02 -8.95 8.17
N LYS A 121 7.15 -10.00 8.99
CA LYS A 121 7.16 -11.39 8.51
C LYS A 121 5.77 -11.94 8.17
N LYS A 122 4.70 -11.33 8.67
CA LYS A 122 3.32 -11.83 8.47
C LYS A 122 2.69 -11.34 7.17
N SER A 123 3.04 -10.14 6.72
CA SER A 123 2.42 -9.54 5.53
C SER A 123 3.28 -8.38 5.02
N GLY A 124 3.30 -8.20 3.70
CA GLY A 124 3.89 -7.04 3.03
C GLY A 124 3.31 -5.70 3.50
N LEU A 125 2.09 -5.69 4.06
CA LEU A 125 1.47 -4.49 4.64
C LEU A 125 2.36 -3.84 5.72
N TRP A 126 3.08 -4.66 6.49
CA TRP A 126 3.90 -4.18 7.60
C TRP A 126 5.34 -3.90 7.20
N ALA A 127 5.74 -4.13 5.95
CA ALA A 127 7.13 -4.13 5.49
C ALA A 127 7.90 -2.87 5.88
N LEU A 128 7.23 -1.71 5.84
CA LEU A 128 7.84 -0.41 6.13
C LEU A 128 7.86 -0.04 7.62
N VAL A 129 7.20 -0.81 8.49
CA VAL A 129 7.13 -0.47 9.92
C VAL A 129 8.49 -0.67 10.59
N SER A 130 9.19 0.44 10.82
CA SER A 130 10.45 0.50 11.55
C SER A 130 10.65 1.89 12.18
N LYS A 131 11.39 1.98 13.28
CA LYS A 131 11.68 3.28 13.91
C LYS A 131 12.50 4.19 13.00
N ALA A 132 13.41 3.62 12.21
CA ALA A 132 14.21 4.35 11.24
C ALA A 132 13.32 5.01 10.18
N ARG A 133 12.38 4.26 9.59
CA ARG A 133 11.41 4.81 8.64
C ARG A 133 10.56 5.91 9.28
N ALA A 134 10.03 5.68 10.48
CA ALA A 134 9.24 6.68 11.18
C ALA A 134 10.03 7.96 11.48
N LYS A 135 11.34 7.86 11.73
CA LYS A 135 12.21 9.03 11.88
C LYS A 135 12.37 9.80 10.57
N GLN A 136 12.64 9.10 9.48
CA GLN A 136 12.70 9.71 8.15
C GLN A 136 11.39 10.44 7.81
N ASP A 137 10.25 9.81 8.11
CA ASP A 137 8.92 10.40 7.89
C ASP A 137 8.70 11.67 8.73
N MET A 138 9.21 11.72 9.98
CA MET A 138 9.21 12.93 10.81
C MET A 138 10.13 14.03 10.25
N ASP A 139 11.32 13.66 9.76
CA ASP A 139 12.28 14.60 9.17
C ASP A 139 11.72 15.23 7.88
N LEU A 140 10.82 14.53 7.19
CA LEU A 140 10.05 15.01 6.04
C LEU A 140 8.83 15.85 6.41
N GLY A 141 8.63 16.14 7.70
CA GLY A 141 7.58 17.04 8.17
C GLY A 141 6.22 16.40 8.41
N ILE A 142 6.11 15.07 8.41
CA ILE A 142 4.82 14.44 8.77
C ILE A 142 4.51 14.68 10.24
N GLY A 143 3.28 15.12 10.48
CA GLY A 143 2.73 15.27 11.82
C GLY A 143 2.59 13.92 12.51
N PHE A 144 3.39 13.69 13.56
CA PHE A 144 3.19 12.59 14.49
C PHE A 144 2.49 13.08 15.75
N HIS A 145 1.53 12.30 16.23
CA HIS A 145 0.92 12.52 17.54
C HIS A 145 2.00 12.66 18.63
N PRO A 146 1.91 13.60 19.59
CA PRO A 146 2.95 13.84 20.59
C PRO A 146 3.40 12.58 21.35
N GLY A 147 2.45 11.74 21.76
CA GLY A 147 2.74 10.42 22.35
C GLY A 147 3.56 9.47 21.46
N ALA A 148 3.32 9.44 20.15
CA ALA A 148 4.10 8.63 19.22
C ALA A 148 5.51 9.21 19.02
N LYS A 149 5.60 10.53 18.80
CA LYS A 149 6.87 11.27 18.65
C LYS A 149 7.78 11.07 19.86
N ALA A 150 7.22 11.16 21.08
CA ALA A 150 7.96 10.95 22.32
C ALA A 150 8.61 9.55 22.38
N TYR A 151 7.89 8.51 21.96
CA TYR A 151 8.45 7.15 21.93
C TYR A 151 9.49 6.95 20.81
N LEU A 152 9.23 7.50 19.62
CA LEU A 152 10.07 7.29 18.43
C LEU A 152 11.38 8.07 18.47
N SER A 153 11.38 9.23 19.13
CA SER A 153 12.56 10.11 19.25
C SER A 153 13.50 9.72 20.41
N GLY A 154 13.25 8.60 21.09
CA GLY A 154 14.11 8.11 22.18
C GLY A 154 13.73 8.61 23.58
N GLY A 155 12.54 9.22 23.77
CA GLY A 155 12.04 9.60 25.09
C GLY A 155 11.70 8.35 25.93
N LYS A 156 12.49 8.15 27.00
CA LYS A 156 12.30 7.08 28.01
C LYS A 156 10.88 7.03 28.56
#